data_AF-A0A485B8G9-F1
#
_entry.id   AF-A0A485B8G9-F1
#
_cell.length_a   1.000
_cell.length_b   1.000
_cell.length_c   1.000
_cell.angle_alpha   90.00
_cell.angle_beta   90.00
_cell.angle_gamma   90.00
#
_symmetry.space_group_name_H-M   'P 1'
#
loop_
_entity.id
_entity.type
_entity.pdbx_description
1 polymer ?
#
loop_
_entity_poly.entity_id
_entity_poly.type
_entity_poly.pdbx_seq_one_letter_code
_entity_poly.pdbx_strand_id
1 'polypeptide(L)'
;MKKTEQSAEREGWAESGLANDPPLRAVRAFEAIARLGSITLAAQELAISPSAVSHQLKVLEGYLQIPLTERQGRRLTLSLQGREYYRSIRAGV
;
A
#
# COMPACT_ATOMS: atom_id res chain seq x y z
N MET A 1 34.68 -31.89 25.35
CA MET A 1 35.43 -30.63 25.59
C MET A 1 36.06 -30.28 24.24
N LYS A 2 35.75 -29.21 23.51
CA LYS A 2 35.32 -27.87 23.89
C LYS A 2 34.23 -27.39 22.92
N LYS A 3 33.10 -27.02 23.51
CA LYS A 3 32.15 -26.02 22.98
C LYS A 3 32.86 -24.66 23.05
N THR A 4 32.38 -23.65 22.31
CA THR A 4 32.96 -22.29 22.10
C THR A 4 33.82 -22.26 20.82
N GLU A 5 33.62 -21.42 19.81
CA GLU A 5 32.99 -20.11 19.68
C GLU A 5 31.78 -20.14 18.72
N GLN A 6 30.56 -19.90 19.19
CA GLN A 6 29.85 -18.63 18.98
C GLN A 6 30.75 -17.40 18.96
N SER A 7 30.98 -16.82 17.77
CA SER A 7 31.24 -15.40 17.48
C SER A 7 31.60 -15.24 16.00
N ALA A 8 30.61 -14.96 15.15
CA ALA A 8 30.84 -14.38 13.82
C ALA A 8 29.56 -13.63 13.40
N GLU A 9 29.72 -12.31 13.31
CA GLU A 9 28.90 -11.31 12.61
C GLU A 9 27.36 -11.31 12.72
N ARG A 10 26.87 -10.42 13.59
CA ARG A 10 25.50 -9.87 13.59
C ARG A 10 25.36 -8.76 12.54
N GLU A 11 25.87 -8.95 11.33
CA GLU A 11 25.92 -7.89 10.31
C GLU A 11 25.23 -8.34 9.02
N GLY A 12 23.96 -7.94 8.91
CA GLY A 12 23.15 -8.16 7.71
C GLY A 12 21.79 -7.47 7.79
N TRP A 13 21.69 -6.29 8.42
CA TRP A 13 20.45 -5.49 8.45
C TRP A 13 20.53 -4.31 7.49
N ALA A 14 21.26 -4.46 6.39
CA ALA A 14 21.46 -3.42 5.38
C ALA A 14 20.96 -3.82 3.98
N GLU A 15 19.93 -4.66 3.91
CA GLU A 15 19.22 -4.95 2.65
C GLU A 15 17.70 -4.75 2.78
N SER A 16 17.24 -3.99 3.78
CA SER A 16 15.84 -3.62 3.90
C SER A 16 15.49 -2.60 2.81
N GLY A 17 15.09 -3.09 1.63
CA GLY A 17 13.93 -2.72 0.82
C GLY A 17 13.51 -1.26 0.55
N LEU A 18 14.13 -0.24 1.16
CA LEU A 18 13.54 1.11 1.25
C LEU A 18 13.54 1.89 -0.07
N ALA A 19 14.30 1.44 -1.07
CA ALA A 19 14.34 2.08 -2.39
C ALA A 19 13.18 1.63 -3.31
N ASN A 20 12.49 0.54 -2.96
CA ASN A 20 11.41 -0.05 -3.75
C ASN A 20 10.24 -0.47 -2.85
N ASP A 21 9.88 0.41 -1.92
CA ASP A 21 8.63 0.31 -1.16
C ASP A 21 7.56 1.21 -1.79
N PRO A 22 6.29 0.76 -1.86
CA PRO A 22 5.21 1.57 -2.38
C PRO A 22 5.11 2.89 -1.60
N PRO A 23 4.88 4.05 -2.25
CA PRO A 23 4.88 5.32 -1.55
C PRO A 23 3.81 5.33 -0.46
N LEU A 24 4.19 5.54 0.80
CA LEU A 24 3.29 5.40 1.95
C LEU A 24 2.00 6.23 1.82
N ARG A 25 2.09 7.43 1.25
CA ARG A 25 0.91 8.28 0.99
C ARG A 25 -0.06 7.64 0.00
N ALA A 26 0.48 6.95 -1.00
CA ALA A 26 -0.27 6.23 -2.03
C ALA A 26 -0.99 5.02 -1.43
N VAL A 27 -0.29 4.25 -0.57
CA VAL A 27 -0.88 3.14 0.19
C VAL A 27 -2.00 3.62 1.11
N ARG A 28 -1.79 4.71 1.87
CA ARG A 28 -2.82 5.28 2.76
C ARG A 28 -4.05 5.78 1.99
N ALA A 29 -3.85 6.43 0.84
CA ALA A 29 -4.96 6.86 -0.01
C ALA A 29 -5.78 5.67 -0.51
N PHE A 30 -5.11 4.61 -0.96
CA PHE A 30 -5.77 3.39 -1.41
C PHE A 30 -6.53 2.68 -0.27
N GLU A 31 -5.94 2.54 0.93
CA GLU A 31 -6.61 1.93 2.09
C GLU A 31 -7.91 2.66 2.43
N ALA A 32 -7.89 3.99 2.46
CA ALA A 32 -9.08 4.79 2.72
C ALA A 32 -10.15 4.61 1.63
N ILE A 33 -9.76 4.58 0.35
CA ILE A 33 -10.69 4.29 -0.76
C ILE A 33 -11.29 2.88 -0.62
N ALA A 34 -10.46 1.89 -0.29
CA ALA A 34 -10.87 0.49 -0.13
C ALA A 34 -11.89 0.32 1.00
N ARG A 35 -11.71 1.02 2.12
CA ARG A 35 -12.62 0.99 3.27
C ARG A 35 -13.91 1.78 3.03
N LEU A 36 -13.82 2.95 2.39
CA LEU A 36 -14.96 3.87 2.25
C LEU A 36 -15.73 3.71 0.93
N GLY A 37 -15.15 3.05 -0.07
CA GLY A 37 -15.73 2.91 -1.40
C GLY A 37 -15.90 4.23 -2.17
N SER A 38 -15.24 5.31 -1.73
CA SER A 38 -15.43 6.66 -2.28
C SER A 38 -14.16 7.50 -2.18
N ILE A 39 -13.76 8.09 -3.30
CA ILE A 39 -12.65 9.06 -3.37
C ILE A 39 -12.96 10.30 -2.55
N THR A 40 -14.21 10.78 -2.59
CA THR A 40 -14.61 12.00 -1.87
C THR A 40 -14.56 11.79 -0.36
N LEU A 41 -15.05 10.64 0.13
CA LEU A 41 -14.99 10.33 1.56
C LEU A 41 -13.54 10.09 2.02
N ALA A 42 -12.72 9.39 1.22
CA ALA A 42 -11.31 9.21 1.51
C ALA A 42 -10.55 10.55 1.58
N ALA A 43 -10.88 11.49 0.68
CA ALA A 43 -10.29 12.82 0.68
C ALA A 43 -10.63 13.61 1.95
N GLN A 44 -11.89 13.55 2.39
CA GLN A 44 -12.34 14.16 3.64
C GLN A 44 -11.61 13.57 4.84
N GLU A 45 -11.50 12.24 4.92
CA GLU A 45 -10.83 11.56 6.04
C GLU A 45 -9.34 11.89 6.10
N LEU A 46 -8.68 11.93 4.94
CA LEU A 46 -7.25 12.22 4.84
C LEU A 46 -6.93 13.73 4.86
N ALA A 47 -7.95 14.59 4.97
CA ALA A 47 -7.84 16.05 4.93
C ALA A 47 -7.05 16.59 3.72
N ILE A 48 -7.30 16.01 2.54
CA ILE A 48 -6.69 16.43 1.25
C ILE A 48 -7.76 16.56 0.17
N SER A 49 -7.40 17.07 -1.02
CA SER A 49 -8.36 17.20 -2.12
C SER A 49 -8.70 15.85 -2.78
N PRO A 50 -9.91 15.68 -3.35
CA PRO A 50 -10.26 14.49 -4.14
C PRO A 50 -9.30 14.23 -5.31
N SER A 51 -8.76 15.30 -5.93
CA SER A 51 -7.74 15.20 -6.97
C SER A 51 -6.43 14.64 -6.43
N ALA A 52 -6.02 15.01 -5.22
CA ALA A 52 -4.84 14.46 -4.57
C ALA A 52 -5.01 12.97 -4.27
N VAL A 53 -6.17 12.54 -3.74
CA VAL A 53 -6.48 11.11 -3.54
C VAL A 53 -6.42 10.34 -4.85
N SER A 54 -7.04 10.87 -5.91
CA SER A 54 -7.02 10.23 -7.24
C SER A 54 -5.61 10.12 -7.81
N HIS A 55 -4.77 11.14 -7.59
CA HIS A 55 -3.38 11.12 -8.00
C HIS A 55 -2.57 10.07 -7.22
N GLN A 56 -2.73 10.02 -5.88
CA GLN A 56 -2.09 9.01 -5.04
C GLN A 56 -2.48 7.58 -5.42
N LEU A 57 -3.75 7.35 -5.76
CA LEU A 57 -4.21 6.06 -6.29
C LEU A 57 -3.48 5.71 -7.60
N LYS A 58 -3.42 6.63 -8.56
CA LYS A 58 -2.71 6.41 -9.84
C LYS A 58 -1.21 6.17 -9.63
N VAL A 59 -0.59 6.87 -8.69
CA VAL A 59 0.81 6.66 -8.33
C VAL A 59 1.02 5.23 -7.82
N LEU A 60 0.12 4.73 -6.97
CA LEU A 60 0.20 3.36 -6.48
C LEU A 60 -0.04 2.32 -7.58
N GLU A 61 -1.06 2.51 -8.41
CA GLU A 61 -1.34 1.63 -9.55
C GLU A 61 -0.17 1.63 -10.54
N GLY A 62 0.46 2.78 -10.77
CA GLY A 62 1.68 2.91 -11.56
C GLY A 62 2.91 2.32 -10.89
N TYR A 63 2.99 2.32 -9.57
CA TYR A 63 4.07 1.64 -8.86
C TYR A 63 3.94 0.11 -8.95
N LEU A 64 2.72 -0.41 -8.77
CA LEU A 64 2.43 -1.84 -8.79
C LEU A 64 2.22 -2.41 -10.19
N GLN A 65 2.08 -1.55 -11.21
CA GLN A 65 1.75 -1.91 -12.59
C GLN A 65 0.45 -2.73 -12.73
N ILE A 66 -0.49 -2.52 -11.80
CA ILE A 66 -1.79 -3.20 -11.79
C ILE A 66 -2.91 -2.20 -11.42
N PRO A 67 -4.10 -2.34 -12.01
CA PRO A 67 -5.27 -1.57 -11.56
C PRO A 67 -5.75 -2.12 -10.21
N LEU A 68 -5.89 -1.24 -9.22
CA LEU A 68 -6.41 -1.58 -7.91
C LEU A 68 -7.91 -1.29 -7.79
N THR A 69 -8.43 -0.43 -8.67
CA THR A 69 -9.84 -0.08 -8.73
C THR A 69 -10.42 -0.30 -10.12
N GLU A 70 -11.72 -0.49 -10.17
CA GLU A 70 -12.50 -0.63 -11.41
C GLU A 70 -13.82 0.14 -11.27
N ARG A 71 -14.46 0.44 -12.41
CA ARG A 71 -15.78 1.05 -12.43
C ARG A 71 -16.84 -0.03 -12.67
N GLN A 72 -17.72 -0.23 -11.70
CA GLN A 72 -18.95 -0.98 -11.89
C GLN A 72 -20.13 -0.01 -12.02
N GLY A 73 -20.45 0.32 -13.27
CA GLY A 73 -21.42 1.36 -13.62
C GLY A 73 -20.96 2.72 -13.09
N ARG A 74 -21.74 3.31 -12.16
CA ARG A 74 -21.43 4.60 -11.52
C ARG A 74 -20.57 4.48 -10.26
N ARG A 75 -20.33 3.26 -9.76
CA ARG A 75 -19.60 3.02 -8.52
C ARG A 75 -18.14 2.69 -8.78
N LEU A 76 -17.27 3.20 -7.91
CA LEU A 76 -15.88 2.77 -7.82
C LEU A 76 -15.83 1.54 -6.94
N THR A 77 -15.24 0.46 -7.43
CA THR A 77 -15.07 -0.80 -6.68
C THR A 77 -13.61 -1.22 -6.74
N LEU A 78 -13.17 -2.05 -5.79
CA LEU A 78 -11.86 -2.68 -5.87
C LEU A 78 -11.82 -3.69 -7.01
N SER A 79 -10.72 -3.75 -7.75
CA SER A 79 -10.45 -4.86 -8.67
C SER A 79 -10.14 -6.14 -7.88
N LEU A 80 -9.98 -7.28 -8.58
CA LEU A 80 -9.49 -8.49 -7.93
C LEU A 80 -8.13 -8.25 -7.25
N GLN A 81 -7.18 -7.67 -7.96
CA GLN A 81 -5.86 -7.35 -7.41
C GLN A 81 -5.95 -6.33 -6.27
N GLY A 82 -6.84 -5.35 -6.37
CA GLY A 82 -7.09 -4.38 -5.30
C GLY A 82 -7.59 -5.03 -4.01
N ARG A 83 -8.48 -6.03 -4.11
CA ARG A 83 -8.93 -6.79 -2.93
C ARG A 83 -7.77 -7.56 -2.29
N GLU A 84 -6.94 -8.23 -3.08
CA GLU A 84 -5.76 -8.94 -2.59
C GLU A 84 -4.80 -8.00 -1.87
N TYR A 85 -4.49 -6.87 -2.49
CA TYR A 85 -3.59 -5.87 -1.94
C TYR A 85 -4.15 -5.23 -0.67
N TYR A 86 -5.46 -4.96 -0.62
CA TYR A 86 -6.08 -4.48 0.61
C TYR A 86 -5.97 -5.49 1.75
N ARG A 87 -6.11 -6.80 1.46
CA ARG A 87 -5.90 -7.85 2.47
C ARG A 87 -4.48 -7.86 2.99
N SER A 88 -3.47 -7.69 2.14
CA SER A 88 -2.07 -7.67 2.58
C SER A 88 -1.76 -6.46 3.47
N ILE A 89 -2.29 -5.27 3.15
CA ILE A 89 -2.18 -4.09 4.02
C ILE A 89 -2.79 -4.35 5.38
N ARG A 90 -3.97 -4.98 5.43
CA ARG A 90 -4.71 -5.25 6.68
C ARG A 90 -4.12 -6.36 7.53
N ALA A 91 -3.34 -7.27 6.94
CA ALA A 91 -2.69 -8.38 7.64
C ALA A 91 -1.30 -8.02 8.19
N GLY A 92 -0.69 -6.93 7.70
CA GLY A 92 0.66 -6.49 8.08
C GLY A 92 0.72 -5.36 9.12
N VAL A 93 -0.37 -5.10 9.86
CA VAL A 93 -0.46 -4.12 10.96
C VAL A 93 -0.77 -4.83 12.27
#